data_AF-A0A6G3X3R5-F1
#
_entry.id   AF-A0A6G3X3R5-F1
#
_cell.length_a   1.000
_cell.length_b   1.000
_cell.length_c   1.000
_cell.angle_alpha   90.00
_cell.angle_beta   90.00
_cell.angle_gamma   90.00
#
_symmetry.space_group_name_H-M   'P 1'
#
loop_
_entity.id
_entity.type
_entity.pdbx_description
1 polymer ?
#
loop_
_entity_poly.entity_id
_entity_poly.type
_entity_poly.pdbx_seq_one_letter_code
_entity_poly.pdbx_strand_id
1 'polypeptide(L)'
;PDAAPQRRTTETSRVWRCDDRWHTTYAVDRWPELGRGATPLPQLVALLTSVPAYATTFSLTVRRGARQGSTSVAGHVRVTGGSDTELIGVRRTLEQAARHAKVGLARLDREQLPGVLATLPLGGAQ
;
A
#
# COMPACT_ATOMS: atom_id res chain seq x y z
N PRO A 1 -1.57 39.88 9.64
CA PRO A 1 -0.86 39.41 8.43
C PRO A 1 -1.03 37.90 8.28
N ASP A 2 -1.79 37.46 7.28
CA ASP A 2 -1.89 36.04 6.94
C ASP A 2 -0.54 35.58 6.36
N ALA A 3 0.13 34.67 7.06
CA ALA A 3 1.32 34.02 6.53
C ALA A 3 0.93 33.17 5.30
N ALA A 4 1.81 33.12 4.30
CA ALA A 4 1.60 32.26 3.15
C ALA A 4 1.38 30.79 3.61
N PRO A 5 0.45 30.06 2.98
CA PRO A 5 0.11 28.70 3.42
C PRO A 5 1.36 27.81 3.39
N GLN A 6 1.69 27.24 4.56
CA GLN A 6 2.84 26.34 4.69
C GLN A 6 2.60 25.07 3.87
N ARG A 7 3.60 24.65 3.07
CA ARG A 7 3.55 23.39 2.33
C ARG A 7 3.52 22.21 3.31
N ARG A 8 2.37 21.56 3.44
CA ARG A 8 2.14 20.42 4.34
C ARG A 8 2.67 19.10 3.79
N THR A 9 2.87 19.01 2.46
CA THR A 9 3.22 17.76 1.78
C THR A 9 4.58 17.84 1.11
N THR A 10 5.34 16.74 1.17
CA THR A 10 6.61 16.61 0.44
C THR A 10 6.78 15.18 -0.03
N GLU A 11 7.37 14.99 -1.21
CA GLU A 11 7.68 13.68 -1.75
C GLU A 11 9.18 13.53 -1.93
N THR A 12 9.71 12.43 -1.43
CA THR A 12 11.05 11.94 -1.71
C THR A 12 10.94 10.70 -2.60
N SER A 13 12.07 10.12 -2.99
CA SER A 13 12.05 8.90 -3.80
C SER A 13 11.27 7.74 -3.18
N ARG A 14 11.13 7.64 -1.85
CA ARG A 14 10.59 6.43 -1.18
C ARG A 14 9.44 6.72 -0.23
N VAL A 15 9.20 7.99 0.06
CA VAL A 15 8.25 8.43 1.07
C VAL A 15 7.54 9.69 0.61
N TRP A 16 6.23 9.70 0.81
CA TRP A 16 5.43 10.92 0.83
C TRP A 16 5.13 11.30 2.28
N ARG A 17 5.37 12.56 2.66
CA ARG A 17 5.10 13.08 3.99
C ARG A 17 3.93 14.05 3.95
N CYS A 18 3.04 13.95 4.92
CA CYS A 18 2.04 14.96 5.24
C CYS A 18 2.19 15.33 6.71
N ASP A 19 2.51 16.58 7.00
CA ASP A 19 2.78 17.05 8.37
C ASP A 19 3.81 16.15 9.10
N ASP A 20 3.40 15.47 10.18
CA ASP A 20 4.21 14.58 11.01
C ASP A 20 4.07 13.08 10.63
N ARG A 21 3.55 12.77 9.43
CA ARG A 21 3.34 11.39 8.99
C ARG A 21 4.11 11.08 7.71
N TRP A 22 4.84 9.98 7.75
CA TRP A 22 5.62 9.44 6.64
C TRP A 22 4.88 8.24 6.07
N HIS A 23 4.67 8.23 4.75
CA HIS A 23 3.92 7.19 4.06
C HIS A 23 4.80 6.53 2.99
N THR A 24 4.88 5.20 3.04
CA THR A 24 5.42 4.39 1.94
C THR A 24 4.33 3.52 1.34
N THR A 25 4.26 3.48 0.02
CA THR A 25 3.25 2.75 -0.74
C THR A 25 3.85 1.69 -1.65
N TYR A 26 3.09 0.61 -1.83
CA TYR A 26 3.41 -0.53 -2.68
C TYR A 26 2.22 -0.84 -3.57
N ALA A 27 2.49 -1.26 -4.79
CA ALA A 27 1.56 -2.03 -5.60
C ALA A 27 1.79 -3.54 -5.35
N VAL A 28 0.72 -4.32 -5.43
CA VAL A 28 0.81 -5.77 -5.52
C VAL A 28 1.09 -6.12 -6.98
N ASP A 29 2.32 -6.53 -7.28
CA ASP A 29 2.76 -6.90 -8.63
C ASP A 29 2.57 -8.40 -8.93
N ARG A 30 2.44 -9.21 -7.87
CA ARG A 30 2.17 -10.64 -7.93
C ARG A 30 1.25 -11.05 -6.81
N TRP A 31 0.09 -11.59 -7.19
CA TRP A 31 -0.81 -12.24 -6.26
C TRP A 31 -0.34 -13.67 -5.97
N PRO A 32 -0.56 -14.17 -4.74
CA PRO A 32 -0.52 -15.61 -4.51
C PRO A 32 -1.66 -16.28 -5.29
N GLU A 33 -1.73 -17.60 -5.25
CA GLU A 33 -2.95 -18.26 -5.73
C GLU A 33 -4.17 -17.67 -5.00
N LEU A 34 -5.22 -17.36 -5.77
CA LEU A 34 -6.48 -16.84 -5.24
C LEU A 34 -7.58 -17.81 -5.66
N GLY A 35 -8.45 -18.19 -4.72
CA GLY A 35 -9.56 -19.11 -4.99
C GLY A 35 -9.64 -20.26 -4.00
N ARG A 36 -10.39 -21.32 -4.37
CA ARG A 36 -10.58 -22.50 -3.53
C ARG A 36 -9.25 -23.24 -3.32
N GLY A 37 -8.91 -23.50 -2.06
CA GLY A 37 -7.67 -24.20 -1.68
C GLY A 37 -6.45 -23.29 -1.50
N ALA A 38 -6.57 -22.00 -1.81
CA ALA A 38 -5.51 -21.02 -1.57
C ALA A 38 -5.66 -20.35 -0.19
N THR A 39 -4.65 -19.56 0.21
CA THR A 39 -4.73 -18.73 1.42
C THR A 39 -5.97 -17.84 1.37
N PRO A 40 -6.86 -17.90 2.38
CA PRO A 40 -8.03 -17.04 2.42
C PRO A 40 -7.61 -15.56 2.37
N LEU A 41 -8.28 -14.77 1.52
CA LEU A 41 -8.00 -13.34 1.39
C LEU A 41 -8.02 -12.59 2.75
N PRO A 42 -8.93 -12.86 3.70
CA PRO A 42 -8.87 -12.22 5.01
C PRO A 42 -7.57 -12.51 5.78
N GLN A 43 -7.03 -13.73 5.65
CA GLN A 43 -5.76 -14.10 6.27
C GLN A 43 -4.60 -13.36 5.61
N LEU A 44 -4.62 -13.19 4.28
CA LEU A 44 -3.64 -12.39 3.58
C LEU A 44 -3.67 -10.92 4.05
N VAL A 45 -4.86 -10.33 4.16
CA VAL A 45 -5.01 -8.95 4.66
C VAL A 45 -4.45 -8.85 6.08
N ALA A 46 -4.84 -9.77 6.98
CA ALA A 46 -4.34 -9.79 8.36
C ALA A 46 -2.81 -9.87 8.44
N LEU A 47 -2.18 -10.71 7.60
CA LEU A 47 -0.72 -10.80 7.52
C LEU A 47 -0.09 -9.47 7.09
N LEU A 48 -0.58 -8.88 5.99
CA LEU A 48 -0.03 -7.63 5.45
C LEU A 48 -0.27 -6.42 6.37
N THR A 49 -1.34 -6.42 7.18
CA THR A 49 -1.67 -5.33 8.10
C THR A 49 -1.14 -5.54 9.53
N SER A 50 -0.50 -6.67 9.83
CA SER A 50 0.03 -6.99 11.17
C SER A 50 1.39 -6.33 11.50
N VAL A 51 1.95 -5.57 10.56
CA VAL A 51 3.22 -4.88 10.77
C VAL A 51 3.11 -3.77 11.83
N PRO A 52 4.14 -3.54 12.67
CA PRO A 52 4.09 -2.57 13.77
C PRO A 52 4.26 -1.14 13.25
N ALA A 53 3.34 -0.68 12.42
CA ALA A 53 3.27 0.67 11.88
C ALA A 53 2.29 1.52 12.70
N TYR A 54 2.35 2.84 12.54
CA TYR A 54 1.27 3.72 13.02
C TYR A 54 -0.07 3.33 12.38
N ALA A 55 -0.06 3.05 11.08
CA ALA A 55 -1.19 2.49 10.37
C ALA A 55 -0.73 1.72 9.13
N THR A 56 -1.42 0.63 8.81
CA THR A 56 -1.27 -0.07 7.54
C THR A 56 -2.61 -0.14 6.83
N THR A 57 -2.69 0.39 5.61
CA THR A 57 -3.89 0.34 4.78
C THR A 57 -3.66 -0.65 3.64
N PHE A 58 -4.54 -1.63 3.50
CA PHE A 58 -4.61 -2.50 2.33
C PHE A 58 -5.84 -2.12 1.49
N SER A 59 -5.63 -1.83 0.22
CA SER A 59 -6.68 -1.51 -0.75
C SER A 59 -6.72 -2.59 -1.82
N LEU A 60 -7.92 -3.11 -2.11
CA LEU A 60 -8.16 -4.12 -3.12
C LEU A 60 -9.26 -3.64 -4.06
N THR A 61 -8.94 -3.61 -5.34
CA THR A 61 -9.92 -3.31 -6.38
C THR A 61 -10.13 -4.55 -7.24
N VAL A 62 -11.38 -4.97 -7.35
CA VAL A 62 -11.80 -6.12 -8.15
C VAL A 62 -12.68 -5.63 -9.29
N ARG A 63 -12.34 -5.99 -10.52
CA ARG A 63 -13.04 -5.58 -11.74
C ARG A 63 -13.31 -6.78 -12.63
N ARG A 64 -14.29 -6.65 -13.53
CA ARG A 64 -14.45 -7.61 -14.63
C ARG A 64 -13.19 -7.59 -15.48
N GLY A 65 -12.64 -8.76 -15.76
CA GLY A 65 -11.46 -8.92 -16.61
C GLY A 65 -11.81 -8.81 -18.10
N ALA A 66 -10.77 -8.68 -18.93
CA ALA A 66 -10.91 -8.49 -20.38
C ALA A 66 -11.55 -9.70 -21.10
N ARG A 67 -11.41 -10.91 -20.55
CA ARG A 67 -12.02 -12.14 -21.07
C ARG A 67 -13.31 -12.45 -20.33
N GLN A 68 -14.27 -13.06 -21.03
CA GLN A 68 -15.51 -13.51 -20.41
C GLN A 68 -15.22 -14.46 -19.24
N GLY A 69 -15.84 -14.20 -18.08
CA GLY A 69 -15.64 -14.99 -16.87
C GLY A 69 -14.31 -14.72 -16.12
N SER A 70 -13.47 -13.80 -16.60
CA SER A 70 -12.23 -13.41 -15.89
C SER A 70 -12.45 -12.21 -14.97
N THR A 71 -11.58 -12.08 -13.97
CA THR A 71 -11.55 -10.99 -13.00
C THR A 71 -10.17 -10.35 -13.01
N SER A 72 -10.12 -9.02 -13.02
CA SER A 72 -8.89 -8.25 -12.79
C SER A 72 -8.84 -7.82 -11.33
N VAL A 73 -7.68 -7.98 -10.71
CA VAL A 73 -7.45 -7.65 -9.30
C VAL A 73 -6.23 -6.74 -9.21
N ALA A 74 -6.42 -5.56 -8.61
CA ALA A 74 -5.35 -4.62 -8.28
C ALA A 74 -5.29 -4.42 -6.77
N GLY A 75 -4.08 -4.27 -6.23
CA GLY A 75 -3.85 -4.20 -4.79
C GLY A 75 -2.81 -3.16 -4.46
N HIS A 76 -3.02 -2.43 -3.37
CA HIS A 76 -2.06 -1.46 -2.85
C HIS A 76 -1.91 -1.61 -1.34
N VAL A 77 -0.69 -1.40 -0.85
CA VAL A 77 -0.39 -1.33 0.58
C VAL A 77 0.20 0.02 0.89
N ARG A 78 -0.32 0.73 1.89
CA ARG A 78 0.28 1.93 2.46
C ARG A 78 0.68 1.68 3.91
N VAL A 79 1.95 1.90 4.21
CA VAL A 79 2.48 1.91 5.57
C VAL A 79 2.67 3.36 6.00
N THR A 80 2.21 3.70 7.19
CA THR A 80 2.38 5.02 7.80
C THR A 80 3.22 4.91 9.06
N GLY A 81 4.20 5.78 9.21
CA GLY A 81 5.08 5.87 10.39
C GLY A 81 5.27 7.33 10.84
N GLY A 82 5.86 7.51 12.03
CA GLY A 82 6.17 8.81 12.62
C GLY A 82 7.56 9.36 12.24
N SER A 83 8.39 8.57 11.56
CA SER A 83 9.69 9.02 11.03
C SER A 83 10.16 8.14 9.87
N ASP A 84 11.14 8.61 9.09
CA ASP A 84 11.75 7.82 8.01
C ASP A 84 12.46 6.56 8.54
N THR A 85 13.19 6.69 9.66
CA THR A 85 13.94 5.57 10.28
C THR A 85 13.01 4.45 10.76
N GLU A 86 11.91 4.80 11.43
CA GLU A 86 10.88 3.84 11.83
C GLU A 86 10.32 3.09 10.62
N LEU A 87 10.04 3.83 9.55
CA LEU A 87 9.45 3.29 8.32
C LEU A 87 10.37 2.26 7.64
N ILE A 88 11.69 2.40 7.75
CA ILE A 88 12.66 1.43 7.22
C ILE A 88 12.49 0.06 7.90
N GLY A 89 12.31 0.02 9.22
CA GLY A 89 12.11 -1.21 9.98
C GLY A 89 10.79 -1.88 9.62
N VAL A 90 9.70 -1.11 9.67
CA VAL A 90 8.35 -1.59 9.34
C VAL A 90 8.28 -2.11 7.90
N ARG A 91 8.93 -1.43 6.95
CA ARG A 91 9.05 -1.89 5.56
C ARG A 91 9.63 -3.30 5.47
N ARG A 92 10.75 -3.56 6.15
CA ARG A 92 11.41 -4.88 6.07
C ARG A 92 10.47 -5.98 6.58
N THR A 93 9.74 -5.71 7.66
CA THR A 93 8.75 -6.63 8.22
C THR A 93 7.60 -6.87 7.23
N LEU A 94 7.08 -5.82 6.59
CA LEU A 94 6.05 -5.95 5.56
C LEU A 94 6.52 -6.79 4.37
N GLU A 95 7.68 -6.46 3.81
CA GLU A 95 8.24 -7.17 2.67
C GLU A 95 8.53 -8.65 3.01
N GLN A 96 8.92 -8.95 4.25
CA GLN A 96 9.08 -10.32 4.73
C GLN A 96 7.75 -11.06 4.85
N ALA A 97 6.73 -10.43 5.44
CA ALA A 97 5.39 -11.00 5.55
C ALA A 97 4.79 -11.28 4.17
N ALA A 98 4.94 -10.35 3.22
CA ALA A 98 4.52 -10.51 1.85
C ALA A 98 5.23 -11.68 1.16
N ARG A 99 6.57 -11.77 1.28
CA ARG A 99 7.34 -12.90 0.75
C ARG A 99 6.87 -14.24 1.32
N HIS A 100 6.62 -14.32 2.63
CA HIS A 100 6.10 -15.53 3.27
C HIS A 100 4.73 -15.93 2.72
N ALA A 101 3.87 -14.95 2.46
CA ALA A 101 2.56 -15.14 1.86
C ALA A 101 2.59 -15.28 0.32
N LYS A 102 3.77 -15.36 -0.30
CA LYS A 102 3.97 -15.42 -1.77
C LYS A 102 3.34 -14.23 -2.53
N VAL A 103 3.25 -13.08 -1.88
CA VAL A 103 2.79 -11.83 -2.46
C VAL A 103 4.00 -11.01 -2.89
N GLY A 104 4.02 -10.60 -4.16
CA GLY A 104 4.99 -9.64 -4.65
C GLY A 104 4.51 -8.22 -4.35
N LEU A 105 5.39 -7.42 -3.76
CA LEU A 105 5.18 -6.00 -3.50
C LEU A 105 6.24 -5.19 -4.22
N ALA A 106 5.80 -4.28 -5.08
CA ALA A 106 6.64 -3.29 -5.73
C ALA A 106 6.46 -1.94 -5.04
N ARG A 107 7.53 -1.42 -4.41
CA ARG A 107 7.48 -0.09 -3.80
C ARG A 107 7.37 0.97 -4.91
N LEU A 108 6.43 1.89 -4.75
CA LEU A 108 6.14 2.92 -5.75
C LEU A 108 7.14 4.08 -5.65
N ASP A 109 8.41 3.81 -5.91
CA ASP A 109 9.47 4.83 -5.79
C ASP A 109 9.22 6.00 -6.75
N ARG A 110 9.19 7.22 -6.20
CA ARG A 110 8.76 8.48 -6.87
C ARG A 110 7.30 8.52 -7.31
N GLU A 111 6.50 7.53 -6.92
CA GLU A 111 5.06 7.44 -7.19
C GLU A 111 4.29 7.21 -5.87
N GLN A 112 4.78 7.80 -4.77
CA GLN A 112 4.24 7.61 -3.44
C GLN A 112 2.87 8.28 -3.31
N LEU A 113 2.71 9.51 -3.82
CA LEU A 113 1.43 10.21 -3.80
C LEU A 113 0.35 9.48 -4.61
N PRO A 114 0.59 9.06 -5.88
CA PRO A 114 -0.33 8.18 -6.60
C PRO A 114 -0.70 6.93 -5.80
N GLY A 115 0.28 6.27 -5.17
CA GLY A 115 0.03 5.12 -4.30
C GLY A 115 -0.83 5.45 -3.08
N VAL A 116 -0.69 6.65 -2.49
CA VAL A 116 -1.52 7.10 -1.37
C VAL A 116 -2.96 7.24 -1.84
N LEU A 117 -3.18 7.91 -2.98
CA LEU A 117 -4.51 8.08 -3.57
C LEU A 117 -5.19 6.74 -3.89
N ALA A 118 -4.42 5.76 -4.38
CA ALA A 118 -4.89 4.40 -4.64
C ALA A 118 -5.38 3.64 -3.39
N THR A 119 -5.02 4.13 -2.19
CA THR A 119 -5.47 3.56 -0.90
C THR A 119 -6.62 4.33 -0.26
N LEU A 120 -7.11 5.40 -0.89
CA LEU A 120 -8.25 6.16 -0.38
C LEU A 120 -9.57 5.59 -0.91
N PRO A 121 -10.61 5.44 -0.07
CA PRO A 121 -11.90 4.88 -0.48
C PRO A 121 -12.78 5.94 -1.17
N LEU A 122 -12.24 6.65 -2.16
CA LEU A 122 -12.90 7.79 -2.81
C LEU A 122 -13.67 7.43 -4.08
N GLY A 123 -13.49 6.21 -4.61
CA GLY A 123 -14.00 5.82 -5.93
C GLY A 123 -13.34 6.60 -7.07
N GLY A 124 -13.49 6.12 -8.31
CA GLY A 124 -13.10 6.88 -9.53
C GLY A 124 -11.61 7.11 -9.80
N ALA A 125 -10.71 6.73 -8.89
CA ALA A 125 -9.27 7.00 -9.00
C ALA A 125 -8.46 5.97 -9.80
N GLN A 126 -9.10 4.96 -10.42
CA GLN A 126 -8.41 3.93 -11.19
C GLN A 126 -9.30 3.16 -12.16
#